data_AF-A0A0Q5BP64-F1
#
_entry.id   AF-A0A0Q5BP64-F1
#
_cell.length_a   1.000
_cell.length_b   1.000
_cell.length_c   1.000
_cell.angle_alpha   90.00
_cell.angle_beta   90.00
_cell.angle_gamma   90.00
#
_symmetry.space_group_name_H-M   'P 1'
#
loop_
_entity.id
_entity.type
_entity.pdbx_description
1 polymer ?
#
loop_
_entity_poly.entity_id
_entity_poly.type
_entity_poly.pdbx_seq_one_letter_code
_entity_poly.pdbx_strand_id
1 'polypeptide(L)' 'MDTDRSALPLSVDDALAVVAVLAVLEGALVSDALPEGVEAVLVRHLVQNDLLLDGADRGELVDALRGLDERVRAVLG' A
#
# COMPACT_ATOMS: atom_id res chain seq x y z
N MET A 1 15.76 21.89 -14.16
CA MET A 1 14.51 22.52 -13.70
C MET A 1 13.60 21.42 -13.25
N ASP A 2 13.45 21.37 -11.93
CA ASP A 2 12.60 20.48 -11.17
C ASP A 2 11.18 20.46 -11.73
N THR A 3 10.72 19.27 -12.10
CA THR A 3 9.28 19.02 -12.08
C THR A 3 8.93 18.86 -10.61
N ASP A 4 8.71 20.00 -9.96
CA ASP A 4 7.90 20.09 -8.75
C ASP A 4 6.51 19.57 -9.14
N ARG A 5 6.37 18.24 -9.13
CA ARG A 5 5.08 17.57 -9.02
C ARG A 5 4.64 17.87 -7.60
N SER A 6 4.16 19.08 -7.37
CA SER A 6 3.32 19.37 -6.21
C SER A 6 2.22 18.33 -6.24
N ALA A 7 2.37 17.30 -5.41
CA ALA A 7 1.37 16.27 -5.24
C ALA A 7 0.13 17.01 -4.75
N LEU A 8 -0.87 17.15 -5.63
CA LEU A 8 -2.16 17.69 -5.23
C LEU A 8 -2.62 16.88 -4.01
N PRO A 9 -3.02 17.53 -2.92
CA PRO A 9 -3.47 16.82 -1.73
C PRO A 9 -4.59 15.86 -2.14
N LEU A 10 -4.49 14.62 -1.68
CA LEU A 10 -5.49 13.60 -1.95
C LEU A 10 -6.85 14.11 -1.45
N SER A 11 -7.91 13.97 -2.25
CA SER A 11 -9.25 14.29 -1.76
C SER A 11 -9.64 13.29 -0.67
N VAL A 12 -10.58 13.69 0.20
CA VAL A 12 -11.08 12.78 1.26
C VAL A 12 -11.68 11.52 0.65
N ASP A 13 -12.45 11.67 -0.43
CA ASP A 13 -13.08 10.54 -1.13
C ASP A 13 -12.03 9.59 -1.73
N ASP A 14 -10.97 10.13 -2.33
CA ASP A 14 -9.87 9.32 -2.86
C ASP A 14 -9.10 8.61 -1.74
N ALA A 15 -8.90 9.27 -0.59
CA ALA A 15 -8.19 8.69 0.54
C ALA A 15 -8.99 7.54 1.16
N LEU A 16 -10.31 7.70 1.27
CA LEU A 16 -11.21 6.62 1.68
C LEU A 16 -11.19 5.45 0.69
N ALA A 17 -11.15 5.73 -0.62
CA ALA A 17 -11.02 4.70 -1.63
C ALA A 17 -9.69 3.93 -1.50
N VAL A 18 -8.58 4.64 -1.25
CA VAL A 18 -7.27 4.01 -1.01
C VAL A 18 -7.29 3.14 0.24
N VAL A 19 -7.83 3.63 1.36
CA VAL A 19 -8.01 2.86 2.61
C VAL A 19 -8.81 1.57 2.34
N ALA A 20 -9.91 1.66 1.60
CA ALA A 20 -10.72 0.49 1.25
C ALA A 20 -9.94 -0.53 0.42
N VAL A 21 -9.15 -0.08 -0.55
CA VAL A 21 -8.31 -0.95 -1.38
C VAL A 21 -7.22 -1.63 -0.53
N LEU A 22 -6.54 -0.89 0.35
CA LEU A 22 -5.51 -1.44 1.24
C LEU A 22 -6.10 -2.51 2.17
N ALA A 23 -7.28 -2.26 2.75
CA ALA A 23 -7.98 -3.23 3.59
C ALA A 23 -8.37 -4.51 2.82
N VAL A 24 -8.80 -4.38 1.57
CA VAL A 24 -9.11 -5.55 0.71
C VAL A 24 -7.84 -6.35 0.39
N LEU A 25 -6.73 -5.67 0.08
CA LEU A 25 -5.46 -6.34 -0.20
C LEU A 25 -4.92 -7.06 1.03
N GLU A 26 -4.97 -6.42 2.21
CA GLU A 26 -4.60 -7.04 3.47
C GLU A 26 -5.47 -8.28 3.74
N GLY A 27 -6.80 -8.15 3.63
CA GLY A 27 -7.72 -9.26 3.87
C GLY A 27 -7.53 -10.42 2.90
N ALA A 28 -7.31 -10.13 1.62
CA ALA A 28 -7.02 -11.13 0.61
C ALA A 28 -5.66 -11.82 0.86
N LEU A 29 -4.65 -11.04 1.28
CA LEU A 29 -3.34 -11.58 1.63
C LEU A 29 -3.42 -12.46 2.89
N VAL A 30 -4.15 -12.08 3.92
CA VAL A 30 -4.29 -12.91 5.13
C VAL A 30 -5.11 -14.18 4.87
N SER A 31 -6.07 -14.10 3.95
CA SER A 31 -6.97 -15.23 3.62
C SER A 31 -6.44 -16.14 2.51
N ASP A 32 -5.22 -15.92 2.03
CA ASP A 32 -4.63 -16.65 0.89
C ASP A 32 -5.51 -16.62 -0.38
N ALA A 33 -6.20 -15.50 -0.59
CA ALA A 33 -7.19 -15.30 -1.64
C ALA A 33 -6.69 -14.37 -2.76
N LEU A 34 -5.41 -13.96 -2.72
CA LEU A 34 -4.82 -13.18 -3.79
C LEU A 34 -4.68 -14.04 -5.07
N PRO A 35 -5.01 -13.50 -6.25
CA PRO A 35 -4.73 -14.17 -7.50
C PRO A 35 -3.23 -14.46 -7.66
N GLU A 36 -2.92 -15.54 -8.37
CA GLU A 36 -1.54 -15.95 -8.63
C GLU A 36 -0.72 -14.79 -9.23
N GLY A 37 0.46 -14.54 -8.66
CA GLY A 37 1.37 -13.49 -9.10
C GLY A 37 1.08 -12.09 -8.56
N VAL A 38 -0.09 -11.82 -7.97
CA VAL A 38 -0.40 -10.49 -7.40
C VAL A 38 0.51 -10.17 -6.22
N GLU A 39 0.74 -11.13 -5.32
CA GLU A 39 1.65 -10.94 -4.19
C GLU A 39 3.07 -10.56 -4.64
N ALA A 40 3.62 -11.25 -5.64
CA ALA A 40 4.93 -10.93 -6.21
C ALA A 40 4.99 -9.53 -6.84
N VAL A 41 3.90 -9.11 -7.49
CA VAL A 41 3.78 -7.75 -8.05
C VAL A 41 3.74 -6.70 -6.93
N LEU A 42 2.98 -6.95 -5.86
CA LEU A 42 2.92 -6.06 -4.69
C LEU A 42 4.29 -5.91 -4.04
N VAL A 43 4.97 -7.03 -3.73
CA VAL A 43 6.32 -7.02 -3.16
C VAL A 43 7.26 -6.20 -4.03
N ARG A 44 7.31 -6.48 -5.34
CA ARG A 44 8.19 -5.74 -6.26
C ARG A 44 7.92 -4.24 -6.21
N HIS A 45 6.65 -3.81 -6.23
CA HIS A 45 6.33 -2.39 -6.23
C HIS A 45 6.59 -1.73 -4.87
N LEU A 46 6.33 -2.41 -3.76
CA LEU A 46 6.64 -1.85 -2.44
C LEU A 46 8.14 -1.71 -2.22
N VAL A 47 8.94 -2.70 -2.65
CA VAL A 47 10.41 -2.61 -2.64
C VAL A 47 10.91 -1.45 -3.51
N GLN A 48 10.37 -1.29 -4.72
CA GLN A 48 10.73 -0.18 -5.61
C GLN A 48 10.41 1.22 -5.06
N ASN A 49 9.50 1.32 -4.09
CA ASN A 49 9.11 2.59 -3.48
C ASN A 49 9.65 2.73 -2.04
N ASP A 50 10.64 1.91 -1.64
CA ASP A 50 11.23 1.91 -0.30
C ASP A 50 10.21 1.70 0.83
N LEU A 51 9.12 0.98 0.54
CA LEU A 51 8.05 0.65 1.48
C LEU A 51 8.19 -0.77 2.07
N LEU A 52 9.08 -1.58 1.50
CA LEU A 52 9.38 -2.93 1.92
C LEU A 52 10.84 -3.25 1.59
N LEU A 53 11.49 -4.12 2.38
CA LEU A 53 12.86 -4.56 2.10
C LEU A 53 12.87 -5.72 1.09
N ASP A 54 13.97 -5.85 0.35
CA ASP A 54 14.16 -7.01 -0.52
C ASP A 54 14.26 -8.30 0.30
N GLY A 55 13.58 -9.35 -0.16
CA GLY A 55 13.48 -10.62 0.58
C GLY A 55 12.51 -10.63 1.76
N ALA A 56 11.70 -9.57 1.93
CA ALA A 56 10.71 -9.51 3.00
C ALA A 56 9.72 -10.67 2.96
N ASP A 57 9.31 -11.13 4.14
CA ASP A 57 8.34 -12.20 4.29
C ASP A 57 6.89 -11.69 4.19
N ARG A 58 5.95 -12.63 4.21
CA ARG A 58 4.52 -12.33 4.08
C ARG A 58 3.98 -11.49 5.25
N GLY A 59 4.53 -11.66 6.45
CA GLY A 59 4.15 -10.87 7.62
C GLY A 59 4.60 -9.42 7.46
N GLU A 60 5.83 -9.22 7.00
CA GLU A 60 6.37 -7.89 6.71
C GLU A 60 5.59 -7.19 5.59
N LEU A 61 5.11 -7.93 4.58
CA LEU A 61 4.21 -7.40 3.55
C LEU A 61 2.86 -6.92 4.15
N VAL A 62 2.25 -7.72 5.05
CA VAL A 62 1.02 -7.32 5.76
C VAL A 62 1.26 -6.05 6.57
N ASP A 63 2.36 -5.98 7.31
CA ASP A 63 2.69 -4.83 8.14
C ASP A 63 2.96 -3.57 7.29
N ALA A 64 3.57 -3.72 6.11
CA ALA A 64 3.75 -2.62 5.17
C ALA A 64 2.41 -2.08 4.64
N LEU A 65 1.44 -2.96 4.33
CA LEU A 65 0.09 -2.56 3.92
C LEU A 65 -0.66 -1.84 5.05
N ARG A 66 -0.56 -2.34 6.29
CA ARG A 66 -1.12 -1.67 7.47
C ARG A 66 -0.49 -0.30 7.70
N GLY A 67 0.83 -0.20 7.60
CA GLY A 67 1.54 1.06 7.74
C GLY A 67 1.19 2.07 6.63
N LEU A 68 0.82 1.61 5.43
CA LEU A 68 0.24 2.48 4.40
C LEU A 68 -1.16 2.95 4.79
N ASP A 69 -2.02 2.05 5.27
CA ASP A 69 -3.38 2.38 5.71
C ASP A 69 -3.37 3.44 6.82
N GLU A 70 -2.54 3.25 7.84
CA GLU A 70 -2.36 4.19 8.95
C GLU A 70 -1.88 5.56 8.46
N ARG A 71 -0.93 5.60 7.52
CA ARG A 71 -0.44 6.86 6.93
C ARG A 71 -1.52 7.60 6.17
N VAL A 72 -2.34 6.90 5.38
CA VAL A 72 -3.44 7.52 4.64
C VAL A 72 -4.51 8.04 5.60
N ARG A 73 -4.85 7.27 6.65
CA ARG A 73 -5.78 7.73 7.70
C ARG A 73 -5.26 8.95 8.46
N ALA A 74 -3.97 9.00 8.76
CA ALA A 74 -3.37 10.15 9.42
C ALA A 74 -3.47 11.44 8.59
N VAL A 75 -3.52 11.33 7.25
CA VAL A 75 -3.75 12.48 6.35
C VAL A 75 -5.22 12.94 6.37
N LEU A 76 -6.16 12.05 6.71
CA LEU A 76 -7.59 12.35 6.77
C LEU A 76 -8.01 13.10 8.05
N GLY A 77 -7.26 12.97 9.15
CA GLY A 77 -7.55 13.59 10.44
C GLY A 77 -8.16 12.63 11.45
#